data_AF-A0A3S1F905-F1
#
_entry.id   AF-A0A3S1F905-F1
#
_cell.length_a   1.000
_cell.length_b   1.000
_cell.length_c   1.000
_cell.angle_alpha   90.00
_cell.angle_beta   90.00
_cell.angle_gamma   90.00
#
_symmetry.space_group_name_H-M   'P 1'
#
loop_
_entity.id
_entity.type
_entity.pdbx_description
1 polymer ?
#
loop_
_entity_poly.entity_id
_entity_poly.type
_entity_poly.pdbx_seq_one_letter_code
_entity_poly.pdbx_strand_id
1 'polypeptide(L)'
;SLRTLFGAGDEDITNWFRHWVNEGFQPLEKILASSAETGTFCHGDAPSLADICLAAQIASNARFGVDLTPYPTIARINAACMALPAFQKAAPQNQLDAE
;
A
#
# COMPACT_ATOMS: atom_id res chain seq x y z
N SER A 1 -18.36 -9.56 -11.38
CA SER A 1 -17.66 -8.34 -10.95
C SER A 1 -18.69 -7.36 -10.40
N LEU A 2 -18.25 -6.25 -9.77
CA LEU A 2 -19.16 -5.19 -9.35
C LEU A 2 -20.04 -4.67 -10.51
N ARG A 3 -19.48 -4.63 -11.73
CA ARG A 3 -20.22 -4.29 -12.96
C ARG A 3 -21.42 -5.21 -13.20
N THR A 4 -21.18 -6.53 -13.21
CA THR A 4 -22.22 -7.51 -13.57
C THR A 4 -23.29 -7.67 -12.51
N LEU A 5 -22.92 -7.65 -11.22
CA LEU A 5 -23.85 -7.95 -10.13
C LEU A 5 -24.61 -6.73 -9.63
N PHE A 6 -24.04 -5.53 -9.77
CA PHE A 6 -24.60 -4.30 -9.19
C PHE A 6 -24.75 -3.16 -10.20
N GLY A 7 -24.44 -3.38 -11.49
CA GLY A 7 -24.49 -2.33 -12.50
C GLY A 7 -23.48 -1.20 -12.27
N ALA A 8 -22.45 -1.44 -11.47
CA ALA A 8 -21.49 -0.40 -11.04
C ALA A 8 -20.69 0.16 -12.22
N GLY A 9 -20.60 1.48 -12.29
CA GLY A 9 -19.72 2.21 -13.20
C GLY A 9 -18.25 2.20 -12.76
N ASP A 10 -17.38 2.77 -13.59
CA ASP A 10 -15.93 2.86 -13.32
C ASP A 10 -15.64 3.64 -12.04
N GLU A 11 -16.41 4.71 -11.82
CA GLU A 11 -16.32 5.55 -10.62
C GLU A 11 -16.75 4.80 -9.37
N ASP A 12 -17.86 4.05 -9.42
CA ASP A 12 -18.34 3.23 -8.30
C ASP A 12 -17.30 2.19 -7.88
N ILE A 13 -16.66 1.55 -8.87
CA ILE A 13 -15.61 0.56 -8.63
C ILE A 13 -14.39 1.21 -7.98
N THR A 14 -13.99 2.37 -8.49
CA THR A 14 -12.85 3.12 -7.93
C THR A 14 -13.13 3.56 -6.49
N ASN A 15 -14.34 4.07 -6.21
CA ASN A 15 -14.76 4.47 -4.88
C ASN A 15 -14.85 3.28 -3.93
N TRP A 16 -15.36 2.14 -4.39
CA TRP A 16 -15.36 0.89 -3.63
C TRP A 16 -13.94 0.48 -3.22
N PHE A 17 -12.99 0.47 -4.16
CA PHE A 17 -11.59 0.16 -3.85
C PHE A 17 -10.99 1.14 -2.85
N ARG A 18 -11.17 2.44 -3.06
CA ARG A 18 -10.66 3.48 -2.14
C ARG A 18 -11.23 3.31 -0.73
N HIS A 19 -12.51 3.01 -0.60
CA HIS A 19 -13.15 2.76 0.69
C HIS A 19 -12.43 1.64 1.45
N TRP A 20 -12.27 0.46 0.84
CA TRP A 20 -11.64 -0.68 1.53
C TRP A 20 -10.15 -0.47 1.82
N VAL A 21 -9.45 0.29 0.98
CA VAL A 21 -8.07 0.67 1.29
C VAL A 21 -8.03 1.57 2.52
N ASN A 22 -8.93 2.56 2.62
CA ASN A 22 -9.00 3.44 3.78
C ASN A 22 -9.36 2.69 5.06
N GLU A 23 -10.31 1.75 4.99
CA GLU A 23 -10.68 0.89 6.13
C GLU A 23 -9.50 0.04 6.63
N GLY A 24 -8.56 -0.33 5.75
CA GLY A 24 -7.32 -1.02 6.14
C GLY A 24 -6.21 -0.09 6.62
N PHE A 25 -6.02 1.04 5.94
CA PHE A 25 -4.89 1.94 6.21
C PHE A 25 -5.09 2.79 7.45
N GLN A 26 -6.31 3.23 7.77
CA GLN A 26 -6.58 3.99 8.99
C GLN A 26 -6.16 3.26 10.27
N PRO A 27 -6.60 2.01 10.53
CA PRO A 27 -6.17 1.30 11.73
C PRO A 27 -4.68 0.92 11.67
N LEU A 28 -4.15 0.57 10.50
CA LEU A 28 -2.73 0.24 10.35
C LEU A 28 -1.82 1.44 10.66
N GLU A 29 -2.16 2.63 10.14
CA GLU A 29 -1.45 3.87 10.43
C GLU A 29 -1.43 4.14 11.93
N LYS A 30 -2.57 3.96 12.62
CA LYS A 30 -2.65 4.14 14.08
C LYS A 30 -1.77 3.15 14.83
N ILE A 31 -1.73 1.89 14.39
CA ILE A 31 -0.87 0.86 15.00
C ILE A 31 0.61 1.23 14.81
N LEU A 32 1.03 1.53 13.59
CA LEU A 32 2.41 1.88 13.27
C LEU A 32 2.86 3.19 13.94
N ALA A 33 1.97 4.17 14.06
CA ALA A 33 2.29 5.46 14.68
C ALA A 33 2.39 5.39 16.21
N SER A 34 1.78 4.39 16.85
CA SER A 34 1.76 4.25 18.32
C SER A 34 2.60 3.11 18.87
N SER A 35 3.03 2.16 18.03
CA SER A 35 3.87 1.05 18.45
C SER A 35 5.31 1.51 18.71
N ALA A 36 5.85 1.16 19.88
CA ALA A 36 7.27 1.35 20.18
C ALA A 36 8.19 0.42 19.35
N GLU A 37 7.63 -0.62 18.73
CA GLU A 37 8.37 -1.55 17.89
C GLU A 37 8.52 -1.07 16.45
N THR A 38 7.73 -0.07 16.02
CA THR A 38 7.86 0.49 14.67
C THR A 38 9.12 1.35 14.60
N GLY A 39 10.05 0.96 13.74
CA GLY A 39 11.33 1.63 13.53
C GLY A 39 11.40 2.28 12.16
N THR A 40 12.52 2.11 11.48
CA THR A 40 12.66 2.51 10.06
C THR A 40 11.59 1.83 9.20
N PHE A 41 11.29 0.57 9.49
CA PHE A 41 10.30 -0.28 8.82
C PHE A 41 9.07 -0.53 9.72
N CYS A 42 8.11 -1.32 9.25
CA CYS A 42 6.91 -1.69 10.03
C CYS A 42 7.24 -2.20 11.43
N HIS A 43 8.35 -2.92 11.57
CA HIS A 43 8.86 -3.43 12.85
C HIS A 43 10.40 -3.42 12.85
N GLY A 44 11.00 -2.61 13.72
CA GLY A 44 12.44 -2.41 13.83
C GLY A 44 13.08 -1.74 12.60
N ASP A 45 14.38 -2.00 12.43
CA ASP A 45 15.23 -1.34 11.44
C ASP A 45 15.67 -2.23 10.26
N ALA A 46 15.10 -3.43 10.16
CA ALA A 46 15.28 -4.32 9.02
C ALA A 46 13.91 -4.64 8.37
N PRO A 47 13.83 -4.70 7.02
CA PRO A 47 12.59 -5.08 6.35
C PRO A 47 12.11 -6.47 6.78
N SER A 48 10.80 -6.59 6.94
CA SER A 48 10.11 -7.81 7.35
C SER A 48 9.01 -8.18 6.34
N LEU A 49 8.30 -9.28 6.62
CA LEU A 49 7.13 -9.65 5.83
C LEU A 49 6.05 -8.55 5.81
N ALA A 50 5.90 -7.80 6.90
CA ALA A 50 4.94 -6.70 6.98
C ALA A 50 5.23 -5.61 5.94
N ASP A 51 6.51 -5.31 5.72
CA ASP A 51 6.97 -4.31 4.75
C ASP A 51 6.74 -4.77 3.30
N ILE A 52 6.95 -6.06 3.04
CA ILE A 52 6.66 -6.68 1.73
C ILE A 52 5.16 -6.56 1.43
N CYS A 53 4.30 -6.90 2.38
CA CYS A 53 2.85 -6.78 2.23
C CYS A 53 2.42 -5.31 2.05
N LEU A 54 2.97 -4.39 2.84
CA LEU A 54 2.64 -2.97 2.76
C LEU A 54 3.01 -2.37 1.41
N ALA A 55 4.24 -2.63 0.93
CA ALA A 55 4.71 -2.15 -0.36
C ALA A 55 3.85 -2.70 -1.52
N ALA A 56 3.52 -3.99 -1.50
CA ALA A 56 2.66 -4.61 -2.50
C ALA A 56 1.24 -4.02 -2.50
N GLN A 57 0.69 -3.75 -1.30
CA GLN A 57 -0.62 -3.13 -1.17
C GLN A 57 -0.64 -1.71 -1.74
N ILE A 58 0.40 -0.91 -1.48
CA ILE A 58 0.52 0.45 -2.02
C ILE A 58 0.70 0.43 -3.54
N ALA A 59 1.56 -0.44 -4.07
CA ALA A 59 1.76 -0.60 -5.51
C ALA A 59 0.45 -0.99 -6.22
N SER A 60 -0.32 -1.91 -5.62
CA SER A 60 -1.63 -2.34 -6.15
C SER A 60 -2.68 -1.22 -6.16
N ASN A 61 -2.57 -0.28 -5.22
CA ASN A 61 -3.49 0.84 -5.04
C ASN A 61 -3.17 2.05 -5.93
N ALA A 62 -1.95 2.14 -6.47
CA ALA A 62 -1.51 3.27 -7.29
C ALA A 62 -2.45 3.51 -8.50
N ARG A 63 -2.94 2.44 -9.14
CA ARG A 63 -3.89 2.52 -10.27
C ARG A 63 -5.26 3.11 -9.92
N PHE A 64 -5.63 3.13 -8.63
CA PHE A 64 -6.90 3.67 -8.14
C PHE A 64 -6.75 5.08 -7.54
N GLY A 65 -5.53 5.64 -7.56
CA GLY A 65 -5.24 6.98 -7.06
C GLY A 65 -5.59 7.16 -5.59
N VAL A 66 -5.23 6.17 -4.75
CA VAL A 66 -5.41 6.29 -3.30
C VAL A 66 -4.45 7.37 -2.76
N ASP A 67 -5.01 8.33 -2.02
CA ASP A 67 -4.23 9.36 -1.34
C ASP A 67 -3.57 8.80 -0.07
N LEU A 68 -2.25 8.98 0.04
CA LEU A 68 -1.48 8.59 1.22
C LEU A 68 -1.26 9.73 2.22
N THR A 69 -1.70 10.95 1.90
CA THR A 69 -1.58 12.13 2.79
C THR A 69 -2.14 11.87 4.20
N PRO A 70 -3.25 11.13 4.40
CA PRO A 70 -3.74 10.79 5.74
C PRO A 70 -2.88 9.77 6.50
N TYR A 71 -1.90 9.13 5.85
CA TYR A 71 -1.14 7.99 6.38
C TYR A 71 0.38 8.26 6.35
N PRO A 72 0.88 9.26 7.09
CA PRO A 72 2.27 9.71 7.02
C PRO A 72 3.29 8.64 7.46
N THR A 73 2.96 7.77 8.42
CA THR A 73 3.84 6.70 8.88
C THR A 73 3.97 5.61 7.83
N ILE A 74 2.84 5.18 7.27
CA ILE A 74 2.80 4.25 6.13
C ILE A 74 3.59 4.82 4.94
N ALA A 75 3.38 6.09 4.60
CA ALA A 75 4.08 6.75 3.50
C ALA A 75 5.61 6.77 3.73
N ARG A 76 6.06 7.07 4.96
CA ARG A 76 7.47 7.05 5.36
C ARG A 76 8.07 5.65 5.24
N ILE A 77 7.40 4.62 5.74
CA ILE A 77 7.87 3.23 5.68
C ILE A 77 7.96 2.78 4.21
N ASN A 78 6.93 3.06 3.41
CA ASN A 78 6.95 2.74 1.99
C ASN A 78 8.12 3.41 1.26
N ALA A 79 8.42 4.68 1.56
CA ALA A 79 9.58 5.36 1.01
C ALA A 79 10.91 4.67 1.41
N ALA A 80 11.04 4.22 2.66
CA ALA A 80 12.19 3.45 3.12
C ALA A 80 12.33 2.11 2.37
N CYS A 81 11.21 1.39 2.16
CA CYS A 81 11.19 0.17 1.36
C CYS A 81 11.65 0.43 -0.08
N MET A 82 11.08 1.45 -0.74
CA MET A 82 11.38 1.78 -2.14
C MET A 82 12.80 2.32 -2.36
N ALA A 83 13.50 2.72 -1.30
CA ALA A 83 14.92 3.08 -1.37
C ALA A 83 15.84 1.84 -1.49
N LEU A 84 15.35 0.64 -1.17
CA LEU A 84 16.14 -0.58 -1.21
C LEU A 84 16.16 -1.19 -2.62
N PRO A 85 17.35 -1.60 -3.15
CA PRO A 85 17.45 -2.22 -4.47
C PRO A 85 16.58 -3.47 -4.65
N ALA A 86 16.35 -4.23 -3.57
CA ALA A 86 15.51 -5.43 -3.61
C ALA A 86 14.05 -5.11 -3.95
N PHE A 87 13.47 -4.07 -3.34
CA PHE A 87 12.11 -3.64 -3.63
C PHE A 87 12.00 -3.00 -5.01
N GLN A 88 13.01 -2.22 -5.42
CA GLN A 88 13.05 -1.64 -6.77
C GLN A 88 13.06 -2.75 -7.83
N LYS A 89 13.92 -3.76 -7.68
CA LYS A 89 13.96 -4.90 -8.60
C LYS A 89 12.66 -5.70 -8.63
N ALA A 90 11.96 -5.79 -7.49
CA ALA A 90 10.68 -6.49 -7.37
C ALA A 90 9.47 -5.66 -7.84
N ALA A 91 9.66 -4.39 -8.20
CA ALA A 91 8.55 -3.54 -8.63
C ALA A 91 7.90 -4.09 -9.92
N PRO A 92 6.56 -4.00 -10.06
CA PRO A 92 5.85 -4.59 -11.21
C PRO A 92 6.40 -4.17 -12.57
N GLN A 93 6.75 -2.88 -12.74
CA GLN A 93 7.30 -2.33 -13.98
C GLN A 93 8.70 -2.86 -14.36
N ASN A 94 9.38 -3.55 -13.44
CA ASN A 94 10.70 -4.11 -13.66
C ASN A 94 10.67 -5.63 -13.90
N GLN A 95 9.49 -6.23 -14.01
CA GLN A 95 9.34 -7.66 -14.32
C GLN A 95 9.34 -7.90 -15.83
N LEU A 96 9.72 -9.11 -16.25
CA LEU A 96 9.83 -9.47 -17.67
C LEU A 96 8.49 -9.48 -18.42
N ASP A 97 7.40 -9.63 -17.69
CA ASP A 97 6.02 -9.63 -18.15
C ASP A 97 5.34 -8.27 -17.96
N ALA A 98 6.09 -7.23 -17.56
CA ALA A 98 5.60 -5.86 -17.60
C ALA A 98 5.44 -5.41 -19.07
N GLU A 99 4.23 -4.98 -19.42
CA GLU A 99 3.87 -4.49 -20.77
C GLU A 99 4.57 -3.17 -21.15
#